data_AF-A0A8K1FH98-F1
#
_entry.id   AF-A0A8K1FH98-F1
#
_cell.length_a   1.000
_cell.length_b   1.000
_cell.length_c   1.000
_cell.angle_alpha   90.00
_cell.angle_beta   90.00
_cell.angle_gamma   90.00
#
_symmetry.space_group_name_H-M   'P 1'
#
loop_
_entity.id
_entity.type
_entity.pdbx_description
1 polymer ?
#
loop_
_entity_poly.entity_id
_entity_poly.type
_entity_poly.pdbx_seq_one_letter_code
_entity_poly.pdbx_strand_id
1 'polypeptide(L)'
;MRPSSDTKRKASEKTPLLPAANEVLADVDAYLKALALQLTEEEQKAVQLDTHAPAMDIVKDEVKRTMTLFVPLILTIVMEQLPDNITMMMIGHSDPEHSTEILAAMGLAGLFQMLFVSGVTNGLGAALDTVCSQAFGGKRYVEMWLAAQAGVIMSAIIVPILAVIFLNGAVILRALGQDPSIAETAWMFLFLITLSLPLNLIFVVQKCVLHAQNITVPLAVASALSYVVSLPAAYALGFWTPLGYFGIAASAIINCLVKVLVLIPVIMRNPVYRDSWPGWKPREAAKMLSKISRLGFSSMLMVTFQLLGFPMVSTLVGYLPNPAVAITANSIFIQVVVFSIAPMTAFCIAGTIRMGNALGAGQSRRAALTSRVIVALCAATALVGMIVVLVAANPLTRAFTTDPDAVEVTTGLLHHVGIVIPLLGITYGIQSIFRACGEQWLCAKLNFVFVLALGGPLGMLFATQLNGGITGLWVGNCLSALGFILGAGVWLYRISWDEMAHNARINTHLADPATKA
;
A
#
# COMPACT_ATOMS: atom_id res chain seq x y z
N MET A 1 50.26 13.38 56.39
CA MET A 1 49.10 12.46 56.49
C MET A 1 47.84 13.18 56.06
N ARG A 2 47.35 12.91 54.86
CA ARG A 2 45.96 13.19 54.40
C ARG A 2 45.65 12.22 53.26
N PRO A 3 44.53 11.49 53.32
CA PRO A 3 43.93 10.88 52.14
C PRO A 3 42.59 11.54 51.74
N SER A 4 42.34 11.46 50.42
CA SER A 4 41.07 11.30 49.66
C SER A 4 39.89 12.27 49.84
N SER A 5 39.46 12.90 48.72
CA SER A 5 38.34 12.37 47.89
C SER A 5 38.06 13.23 46.64
N ASP A 6 38.27 12.64 45.46
CA ASP A 6 37.63 12.92 44.16
C ASP A 6 36.08 12.87 44.27
N THR A 7 35.20 13.38 43.40
CA THR A 7 35.18 13.94 42.04
C THR A 7 33.78 14.57 41.83
N LYS A 8 33.65 15.64 41.03
CA LYS A 8 32.54 15.87 40.05
C LYS A 8 32.66 17.28 39.45
N ARG A 9 33.17 17.36 38.22
CA ARG A 9 33.05 18.55 37.36
C ARG A 9 32.37 18.11 36.06
N LYS A 10 31.07 18.39 35.93
CA LYS A 10 30.38 18.36 34.64
C LYS A 10 30.77 19.64 33.89
N ALA A 11 31.55 19.51 32.83
CA ALA A 11 31.79 20.60 31.89
C ALA A 11 30.58 20.73 30.97
N SER A 12 30.06 21.95 30.89
CA SER A 12 29.06 22.40 29.93
C SER A 12 29.80 22.75 28.63
N GLU A 13 29.51 22.04 27.55
CA GLU A 13 29.83 22.48 26.19
C GLU A 13 28.71 23.42 25.72
N LYS A 14 29.03 24.71 25.60
CA LYS A 14 28.20 25.71 24.92
C LYS A 14 28.81 25.97 23.55
N THR A 15 28.13 25.55 22.49
CA THR A 15 28.45 25.96 21.10
C THR A 15 27.66 27.25 20.77
N PRO A 16 28.29 28.27 20.18
CA PRO A 16 27.69 29.60 20.04
C PRO A 16 26.98 29.78 18.70
N LEU A 17 25.78 29.21 18.51
CA LEU A 17 24.91 29.51 17.36
C LEU A 17 23.40 29.47 17.69
N LEU A 18 23.01 29.64 18.95
CA LEU A 18 21.60 29.62 19.37
C LEU A 18 21.23 30.85 20.22
N PRO A 19 20.77 31.95 19.61
CA PRO A 19 19.88 32.88 20.30
C PRO A 19 18.40 32.53 20.08
N ALA A 20 18.06 31.69 19.09
CA ALA A 20 16.67 31.43 18.68
C ALA A 20 16.03 30.15 19.27
N ALA A 21 16.77 29.30 20.00
CA ALA A 21 16.22 28.04 20.54
C ALA A 21 15.26 28.25 21.72
N ASN A 22 15.43 29.30 22.53
CA ASN A 22 14.63 29.46 23.75
C ASN A 22 13.20 29.95 23.47
N GLU A 23 12.98 30.75 22.42
CA GLU A 23 11.62 31.15 22.00
C GLU A 23 10.88 29.97 21.34
N VAL A 24 11.56 29.15 20.54
CA VAL A 24 10.98 27.93 19.94
C VAL A 24 10.69 26.85 20.99
N LEU A 25 11.57 26.67 21.99
CA LEU A 25 11.34 25.73 23.09
C LEU A 25 10.19 26.18 24.02
N ALA A 26 10.02 27.49 24.24
CA ALA A 26 8.90 28.02 25.00
C ALA A 26 7.56 27.82 24.26
N ASP A 27 7.56 27.93 22.93
CA ASP A 27 6.40 27.68 22.08
C ASP A 27 6.04 26.18 22.05
N VAL A 28 7.04 25.30 22.02
CA VAL A 28 6.86 23.84 22.15
C VAL A 28 6.35 23.45 23.53
N ASP A 29 6.86 24.01 24.62
CA ASP A 29 6.36 23.71 25.98
C ASP A 29 4.94 24.25 26.22
N ALA A 30 4.60 25.43 25.68
CA ALA A 30 3.25 25.97 25.69
C ALA A 30 2.29 25.12 24.84
N TYR A 31 2.75 24.65 23.68
CA TYR A 31 2.04 23.75 22.79
C TYR A 31 1.85 22.35 23.39
N LEU A 32 2.86 21.79 24.05
CA LEU A 32 2.77 20.52 24.77
C LEU A 32 1.83 20.62 25.98
N LYS A 33 1.78 21.78 26.67
CA LYS A 33 0.76 22.08 27.68
C LYS A 33 -0.64 22.16 27.08
N ALA A 34 -0.81 22.80 25.93
CA ALA A 34 -2.08 22.85 25.21
C ALA A 34 -2.53 21.47 24.71
N LEU A 35 -1.57 20.63 24.28
CA LEU A 35 -1.79 19.24 23.89
C LEU A 35 -2.19 18.37 25.08
N ALA A 36 -1.60 18.62 26.26
CA ALA A 36 -1.98 17.95 27.50
C ALA A 36 -3.40 18.31 27.95
N LEU A 37 -3.84 19.55 27.73
CA LEU A 37 -5.20 20.03 28.03
C LEU A 37 -6.31 19.39 27.17
N GLN A 38 -5.97 18.77 26.04
CA GLN A 38 -6.93 18.07 25.16
C GLN A 38 -7.00 16.56 25.39
N LEU A 39 -6.15 16.02 26.26
CA LEU A 39 -6.08 14.58 26.52
C LEU A 39 -7.02 14.15 27.64
N THR A 40 -7.73 13.04 27.43
CA THR A 40 -8.39 12.35 28.53
C THR A 40 -7.35 11.85 29.55
N GLU A 41 -7.71 11.74 30.82
CA GLU A 41 -6.79 11.24 31.86
C GLU A 41 -6.17 9.89 31.51
N GLU A 42 -6.93 9.03 30.80
CA GLU A 42 -6.47 7.72 30.38
C GLU A 42 -5.41 7.81 29.28
N GLU A 43 -5.56 8.73 28.33
CA GLU A 43 -4.56 9.00 27.30
C GLU A 43 -3.30 9.66 27.88
N GLN A 44 -3.46 10.59 28.83
CA GLN A 44 -2.31 11.17 29.54
C GLN A 44 -1.48 10.09 30.26
N LYS A 45 -2.15 9.17 30.97
CA LYS A 45 -1.49 8.03 31.62
C LYS A 45 -0.78 7.13 30.61
N ALA A 46 -1.40 6.84 29.47
CA ALA A 46 -0.80 6.01 28.42
C ALA A 46 0.45 6.67 27.81
N VAL A 47 0.41 7.98 27.58
CA VAL A 47 1.57 8.76 27.10
C VAL A 47 2.69 8.79 28.15
N GLN A 48 2.37 8.99 29.43
CA GLN A 48 3.35 8.98 30.52
C GLN A 48 4.03 7.60 30.65
N LEU A 49 3.26 6.52 30.61
CA LEU A 49 3.79 5.15 30.65
C LEU A 49 4.79 4.88 29.53
N ASP A 50 4.44 5.22 28.28
CA ASP A 50 5.34 5.03 27.14
C ASP A 50 6.56 5.97 27.17
N THR A 51 6.41 7.17 27.73
CA THR A 51 7.52 8.11 27.89
C THR A 51 8.57 7.58 28.86
N HIS A 52 8.15 6.88 29.91
CA HIS A 52 9.05 6.31 30.93
C HIS A 52 9.51 4.87 30.63
N ALA A 53 8.87 4.15 29.71
CA ALA A 53 9.25 2.79 29.36
C ALA A 53 10.66 2.72 28.71
N PRO A 54 11.45 1.66 28.97
CA PRO A 54 12.70 1.43 28.25
C PRO A 54 12.46 1.28 26.75
N ALA A 55 13.31 1.90 25.92
CA ALA A 55 13.14 1.86 24.46
C ALA A 55 13.17 0.43 23.91
N MET A 56 13.97 -0.46 24.51
CA MET A 56 14.06 -1.86 24.13
C MET A 56 12.75 -2.62 24.36
N ASP A 57 12.00 -2.29 25.41
CA ASP A 57 10.73 -2.97 25.70
C ASP A 57 9.65 -2.55 24.72
N ILE A 58 9.61 -1.26 24.36
CA ILE A 58 8.76 -0.76 23.27
C ILE A 58 9.11 -1.46 21.96
N VAL A 59 10.39 -1.55 21.61
CA VAL A 59 10.84 -2.22 20.38
C VAL A 59 10.44 -3.69 20.36
N LYS A 60 10.66 -4.43 21.45
CA LYS A 60 10.26 -5.85 21.55
C LYS A 60 8.76 -6.05 21.41
N ASP A 61 7.96 -5.20 22.06
CA ASP A 61 6.50 -5.24 21.97
C ASP A 61 6.02 -4.93 20.54
N GLU A 62 6.60 -3.91 19.89
CA GLU A 62 6.27 -3.54 18.51
C GLU A 62 6.68 -4.60 17.50
N VAL A 63 7.85 -5.24 17.66
CA VAL A 63 8.25 -6.38 16.82
C VAL A 63 7.21 -7.50 16.96
N LYS A 64 6.86 -7.87 18.19
CA LYS A 64 5.88 -8.94 18.45
C LYS A 64 4.52 -8.62 17.82
N ARG A 65 3.98 -7.43 18.09
CA ARG A 65 2.66 -7.02 17.58
C ARG A 65 2.64 -6.89 16.06
N THR A 66 3.69 -6.34 15.47
CA THR A 66 3.83 -6.23 14.01
C THR A 66 3.85 -7.62 13.36
N MET A 67 4.64 -8.55 13.90
CA MET A 67 4.72 -9.92 13.36
C MET A 67 3.39 -10.67 13.48
N THR A 68 2.64 -10.47 14.57
CA THR A 68 1.29 -11.03 14.72
C THR A 68 0.33 -10.52 13.64
N LEU A 69 0.43 -9.25 13.23
CA LEU A 69 -0.38 -8.69 12.14
C LEU A 69 0.11 -9.14 10.76
N PHE A 70 1.42 -9.26 10.59
CA PHE A 70 2.06 -9.61 9.33
C PHE A 70 1.56 -10.94 8.78
N VAL A 71 1.50 -12.00 9.60
CA VAL A 71 1.19 -13.36 9.13
C VAL A 71 -0.20 -13.45 8.47
N PRO A 72 -1.29 -12.96 9.09
CA PRO A 72 -2.59 -12.91 8.41
C PRO A 72 -2.61 -11.98 7.21
N LEU A 73 -1.89 -10.84 7.26
CA LEU A 73 -1.87 -9.87 6.15
C LEU A 73 -1.19 -10.44 4.89
N ILE A 74 -0.04 -11.12 5.04
CA ILE A 74 0.61 -11.76 3.89
C ILE A 74 -0.24 -12.89 3.34
N LEU A 75 -0.91 -13.66 4.21
CA LEU A 75 -1.86 -14.68 3.78
C LEU A 75 -3.01 -14.04 3.00
N THR A 76 -3.60 -12.94 3.48
CA THR A 76 -4.64 -12.20 2.75
C THR A 76 -4.14 -11.73 1.39
N ILE A 77 -2.93 -11.17 1.28
CA ILE A 77 -2.38 -10.68 0.00
C ILE A 77 -2.15 -11.84 -0.99
N VAL A 78 -1.53 -12.94 -0.54
CA VAL A 78 -1.29 -14.11 -1.40
C VAL A 78 -2.62 -14.71 -1.84
N MET A 79 -3.55 -14.85 -0.91
CA MET A 79 -4.91 -15.28 -1.21
C MET A 79 -5.55 -14.32 -2.23
N GLU A 80 -5.42 -13.00 -2.09
CA GLU A 80 -5.97 -12.02 -3.04
C GLU A 80 -5.44 -12.15 -4.47
N GLN A 81 -4.24 -12.69 -4.69
CA GLN A 81 -3.65 -12.80 -6.05
C GLN A 81 -3.81 -14.17 -6.72
N LEU A 82 -3.92 -15.26 -5.97
CA LEU A 82 -3.99 -16.61 -6.56
C LEU A 82 -5.20 -16.87 -7.50
N PRO A 83 -6.42 -16.41 -7.21
CA PRO A 83 -7.60 -16.71 -8.02
C PRO A 83 -7.53 -16.12 -9.42
N ASP A 84 -6.98 -14.91 -9.57
CA ASP A 84 -6.90 -14.24 -10.87
C ASP A 84 -6.16 -15.12 -11.89
N ASN A 85 -5.09 -15.81 -11.45
CA ASN A 85 -4.37 -16.77 -12.28
C ASN A 85 -5.22 -18.00 -12.65
N ILE A 86 -5.96 -18.57 -11.70
CA ILE A 86 -6.80 -19.76 -11.94
C ILE A 86 -7.95 -19.40 -12.88
N THR A 87 -8.64 -18.29 -12.64
CA THR A 87 -9.74 -17.79 -13.48
C THR A 87 -9.25 -17.46 -14.89
N MET A 88 -8.06 -16.89 -15.04
CA MET A 88 -7.42 -16.66 -16.35
C MET A 88 -7.16 -18.00 -17.08
N MET A 89 -6.61 -19.00 -16.39
CA MET A 89 -6.41 -20.34 -16.96
C MET A 89 -7.75 -20.96 -17.41
N MET A 90 -8.80 -20.86 -16.61
CA MET A 90 -10.13 -21.37 -16.96
C MET A 90 -10.70 -20.69 -18.19
N ILE A 91 -10.57 -19.35 -18.30
CA ILE A 91 -11.04 -18.60 -19.46
C ILE A 91 -10.29 -19.01 -20.72
N GLY A 92 -8.97 -19.19 -20.65
CA GLY A 92 -8.17 -19.66 -21.79
C GLY A 92 -8.59 -21.02 -22.33
N HIS A 93 -9.19 -21.89 -21.50
CA HIS A 93 -9.69 -23.21 -21.89
C HIS A 93 -11.20 -23.25 -22.17
N SER A 94 -11.92 -22.14 -21.98
CA SER A 94 -13.37 -22.12 -22.12
C SER A 94 -13.85 -22.13 -23.58
N ASP A 95 -13.07 -21.54 -24.48
CA ASP A 95 -13.33 -21.51 -25.92
C ASP A 95 -11.98 -21.66 -26.65
N PRO A 96 -11.63 -22.89 -27.10
CA PRO A 96 -10.35 -23.13 -27.78
C PRO A 96 -10.18 -22.33 -29.07
N GLU A 97 -11.26 -22.05 -29.81
CA GLU A 97 -11.23 -21.37 -31.11
C GLU A 97 -10.92 -19.88 -30.95
N HIS A 98 -11.54 -19.21 -29.97
CA HIS A 98 -11.37 -17.77 -29.72
C HIS A 98 -10.49 -17.46 -28.49
N SER A 99 -9.81 -18.47 -27.93
CA SER A 99 -9.02 -18.37 -26.70
C SER A 99 -8.04 -17.19 -26.71
N THR A 100 -7.33 -17.00 -27.83
CA THR A 100 -6.33 -15.94 -27.96
C THR A 100 -6.97 -14.54 -27.93
N GLU A 101 -8.08 -14.35 -28.63
CA GLU A 101 -8.81 -13.08 -28.66
C GLU A 101 -9.42 -12.75 -27.28
N ILE A 102 -10.00 -13.74 -26.61
CA ILE A 102 -10.58 -13.58 -25.27
C ILE A 102 -9.51 -13.24 -24.24
N LEU A 103 -8.34 -13.89 -24.29
CA LEU A 103 -7.22 -13.60 -23.39
C LEU A 103 -6.62 -12.22 -23.67
N ALA A 104 -6.49 -11.80 -24.93
CA ALA A 104 -6.10 -10.44 -25.29
C ALA A 104 -7.10 -9.40 -24.76
N ALA A 105 -8.40 -9.65 -24.95
CA ALA A 105 -9.48 -8.79 -24.45
C ALA A 105 -9.46 -8.67 -22.92
N MET A 106 -9.25 -9.79 -22.21
CA MET A 106 -9.06 -9.79 -20.76
C MET A 106 -7.83 -8.99 -20.35
N GLY A 107 -6.71 -9.15 -21.06
CA GLY A 107 -5.49 -8.38 -20.81
C GLY A 107 -5.73 -6.88 -20.91
N LEU A 108 -6.43 -6.42 -21.95
CA LEU A 108 -6.81 -5.01 -22.12
C LEU A 108 -7.73 -4.52 -21.00
N ALA A 109 -8.75 -5.30 -20.63
CA ALA A 109 -9.63 -4.96 -19.50
C ALA A 109 -8.85 -4.92 -18.17
N GLY A 110 -7.88 -5.83 -18.00
CA GLY A 110 -6.97 -5.88 -16.85
C GLY A 110 -6.12 -4.62 -16.73
N LEU A 111 -5.66 -4.03 -17.84
CA LEU A 111 -4.94 -2.74 -17.80
C LEU A 111 -5.82 -1.60 -17.28
N PHE A 112 -7.09 -1.55 -17.69
CA PHE A 112 -8.06 -0.58 -17.15
C PHE A 112 -8.33 -0.82 -15.67
N GLN A 113 -8.50 -2.07 -15.25
CA GLN A 113 -8.67 -2.44 -13.85
C GLN A 113 -7.46 -2.04 -13.01
N MET A 114 -6.24 -2.27 -13.51
CA MET A 114 -5.00 -1.87 -12.84
C MET A 114 -4.91 -0.34 -12.69
N LEU A 115 -5.18 0.41 -13.75
CA LEU A 115 -5.06 1.88 -13.74
C LEU A 115 -6.12 2.56 -12.89
N PHE A 116 -7.40 2.19 -13.08
CA PHE A 116 -8.51 2.89 -12.45
C PHE A 116 -8.95 2.22 -11.14
N VAL A 117 -9.31 0.94 -11.16
CA VAL A 117 -9.88 0.26 -9.99
C VAL A 117 -8.82 0.10 -8.90
N SER A 118 -7.64 -0.42 -9.24
CA SER A 118 -6.59 -0.65 -8.24
C SER A 118 -6.06 0.66 -7.67
N GLY A 119 -5.89 1.69 -8.50
CA GLY A 119 -5.50 3.03 -8.04
C GLY A 119 -6.50 3.63 -7.04
N VAL A 120 -7.80 3.58 -7.36
CA VAL A 120 -8.89 4.05 -6.49
C VAL A 120 -8.97 3.25 -5.19
N THR A 121 -8.91 1.91 -5.29
CA THR A 121 -9.03 0.98 -4.16
C THR A 121 -7.87 1.17 -3.19
N ASN A 122 -6.63 1.26 -3.70
CA ASN A 122 -5.46 1.54 -2.88
C ASN A 122 -5.49 2.95 -2.31
N GLY A 123 -5.94 3.94 -3.08
CA GLY A 123 -6.07 5.32 -2.63
C GLY A 123 -7.03 5.46 -1.46
N LEU A 124 -8.27 4.99 -1.63
CA LEU A 124 -9.29 5.01 -0.58
C LEU A 124 -8.87 4.17 0.63
N GLY A 125 -8.33 2.97 0.39
CA GLY A 125 -7.87 2.07 1.45
C GLY A 125 -6.77 2.70 2.29
N ALA A 126 -5.72 3.26 1.68
CA ALA A 126 -4.63 3.91 2.41
C ALA A 126 -5.10 5.15 3.20
N ALA A 127 -6.03 5.92 2.64
CA ALA A 127 -6.63 7.05 3.35
C ALA A 127 -7.43 6.59 4.59
N LEU A 128 -8.27 5.56 4.44
CA LEU A 128 -9.05 5.00 5.54
C LEU A 128 -8.17 4.31 6.59
N ASP A 129 -7.18 3.51 6.19
CA ASP A 129 -6.21 2.92 7.13
C ASP A 129 -5.54 4.00 7.98
N THR A 130 -5.17 5.13 7.37
CA THR A 130 -4.58 6.28 8.08
C THR A 130 -5.56 6.88 9.09
N VAL A 131 -6.74 7.30 8.63
CA VAL A 131 -7.71 8.02 9.47
C VAL A 131 -8.31 7.12 10.54
N CYS A 132 -8.68 5.89 10.19
CA CYS A 132 -9.26 4.94 11.12
C CYS A 132 -8.24 4.50 12.19
N SER A 133 -6.97 4.27 11.84
CA SER A 133 -5.96 3.89 12.84
C SER A 133 -5.65 5.06 13.78
N GLN A 134 -5.54 6.30 13.27
CA GLN A 134 -5.40 7.49 14.13
C GLN A 134 -6.60 7.68 15.06
N ALA A 135 -7.82 7.44 14.56
CA ALA A 135 -9.03 7.57 15.36
C ALA A 135 -9.12 6.49 16.44
N PHE A 136 -8.85 5.23 16.07
CA PHE A 136 -8.84 4.10 16.98
C PHE A 136 -7.78 4.23 18.08
N GLY A 137 -6.56 4.63 17.70
CA GLY A 137 -5.46 4.87 18.63
C GLY A 137 -5.77 5.94 19.68
N GLY A 138 -6.41 7.03 19.25
CA GLY A 138 -6.87 8.09 20.16
C GLY A 138 -8.27 7.82 20.74
N LYS A 139 -8.70 6.56 20.82
CA LYS A 139 -9.98 6.11 21.41
C LYS A 139 -11.24 6.83 20.91
N ARG A 140 -11.17 7.39 19.71
CA ARG A 140 -12.24 8.14 19.03
C ARG A 140 -13.00 7.21 18.10
N TYR A 141 -13.66 6.23 18.72
CA TYR A 141 -14.31 5.14 18.02
C TYR A 141 -15.50 5.62 17.17
N VAL A 142 -16.21 6.66 17.61
CA VAL A 142 -17.31 7.27 16.84
C VAL A 142 -16.76 7.87 15.54
N GLU A 143 -15.66 8.61 15.60
CA GLU A 143 -15.02 9.23 14.45
C GLU A 143 -14.42 8.21 13.49
N MET A 144 -13.90 7.08 14.00
CA MET A 144 -13.51 5.94 13.18
C MET A 144 -14.70 5.43 12.34
N TRP A 145 -15.88 5.27 12.95
CA TRP A 145 -17.09 4.84 12.26
C TRP A 145 -17.64 5.89 11.28
N LEU A 146 -17.53 7.18 11.61
CA LEU A 146 -17.87 8.27 10.68
C LEU A 146 -16.91 8.32 9.48
N ALA A 147 -15.62 8.03 9.68
CA ALA A 147 -14.66 7.87 8.58
C ALA A 147 -15.03 6.68 7.68
N ALA A 148 -15.48 5.57 8.26
CA ALA A 148 -15.96 4.41 7.50
C ALA A 148 -17.20 4.76 6.67
N GLN A 149 -18.18 5.46 7.25
CA GLN A 149 -19.35 5.95 6.51
C GLN A 149 -18.96 6.91 5.38
N ALA A 150 -18.01 7.81 5.63
CA ALA A 150 -17.47 8.70 4.61
C ALA A 150 -16.77 7.91 3.48
N GLY A 151 -16.10 6.80 3.80
CA GLY A 151 -15.57 5.86 2.81
C GLY A 151 -16.65 5.22 1.93
N VAL A 152 -17.80 4.84 2.51
CA VAL A 152 -18.96 4.33 1.74
C VAL A 152 -19.55 5.43 0.86
N ILE A 153 -19.68 6.66 1.36
CA ILE A 153 -20.16 7.80 0.56
C ILE A 153 -19.20 8.11 -0.59
N MET A 154 -17.88 8.11 -0.34
CA MET A 154 -16.87 8.24 -1.40
C MET A 154 -17.01 7.15 -2.44
N SER A 155 -17.27 5.90 -2.02
CA SER A 155 -17.49 4.79 -2.93
C SER A 155 -18.72 5.02 -3.82
N ALA A 156 -19.80 5.53 -3.24
CA ALA A 156 -21.02 5.88 -3.98
C ALA A 156 -20.81 7.02 -5.00
N ILE A 157 -19.84 7.92 -4.77
CA ILE A 157 -19.45 8.97 -5.72
C ILE A 157 -18.54 8.41 -6.83
N ILE A 158 -17.60 7.54 -6.48
CA ILE A 158 -16.57 7.02 -7.38
C ILE A 158 -17.15 5.98 -8.36
N VAL A 159 -18.05 5.11 -7.90
CA VAL A 159 -18.63 4.05 -8.73
C VAL A 159 -19.28 4.58 -10.01
N PRO A 160 -20.17 5.60 -9.98
CA PRO A 160 -20.76 6.15 -11.20
C PRO A 160 -19.72 6.73 -12.17
N ILE A 161 -18.67 7.38 -11.65
CA ILE A 161 -17.61 7.97 -12.47
C ILE A 161 -16.87 6.87 -13.24
N LEU A 162 -16.46 5.80 -12.55
CA LEU A 162 -15.79 4.67 -13.19
C LEU A 162 -16.74 3.88 -14.10
N ALA A 163 -18.02 3.75 -13.73
CA ALA A 163 -19.01 3.08 -14.56
C ALA A 163 -19.17 3.78 -15.91
N VAL A 164 -19.22 5.12 -15.96
CA VAL A 164 -19.28 5.85 -17.23
C VAL A 164 -18.06 5.56 -18.10
N ILE A 165 -16.86 5.51 -17.52
CA ILE A 165 -15.62 5.20 -18.26
C ILE A 165 -15.68 3.77 -18.81
N PHE A 166 -16.06 2.80 -17.98
CA PHE A 166 -16.01 1.37 -18.34
C PHE A 166 -17.13 0.94 -19.28
N LEU A 167 -18.32 1.53 -19.15
CA LEU A 167 -19.43 1.32 -20.10
C LEU A 167 -19.10 1.85 -21.50
N ASN A 168 -18.23 2.85 -21.60
CA ASN A 168 -17.68 3.34 -22.87
C ASN A 168 -16.36 2.64 -23.27
N GLY A 169 -15.99 1.56 -22.58
CA GLY A 169 -14.72 0.86 -22.76
C GLY A 169 -14.44 0.43 -24.19
N ALA A 170 -15.42 -0.15 -24.89
CA ALA A 170 -15.26 -0.55 -26.30
C ALA A 170 -14.93 0.65 -27.21
N VAL A 171 -15.61 1.79 -27.00
CA VAL A 171 -15.37 3.02 -27.77
C VAL A 171 -13.98 3.57 -27.51
N ILE A 172 -13.55 3.58 -26.25
CA ILE A 172 -12.22 4.04 -25.86
C ILE A 172 -11.15 3.14 -26.47
N LEU A 173 -11.30 1.81 -26.36
CA LEU A 173 -10.35 0.85 -26.92
C LEU A 173 -10.24 0.96 -28.45
N ARG A 174 -11.37 1.12 -29.15
CA ARG A 174 -11.38 1.38 -30.60
C ARG A 174 -10.70 2.70 -30.95
N ALA A 175 -10.93 3.76 -30.18
CA ALA A 175 -10.27 5.04 -30.39
C ALA A 175 -8.75 4.96 -30.16
N LEU A 176 -8.30 4.04 -29.31
CA LEU A 176 -6.88 3.70 -29.10
C LEU A 176 -6.32 2.74 -30.18
N GLY A 177 -7.10 2.41 -31.21
CA GLY A 177 -6.67 1.59 -32.35
C GLY A 177 -6.74 0.08 -32.11
N GLN A 178 -7.44 -0.39 -31.07
CA GLN A 178 -7.65 -1.82 -30.84
C GLN A 178 -8.65 -2.41 -31.84
N ASP A 179 -8.49 -3.69 -32.14
CA ASP A 179 -9.40 -4.42 -33.02
C ASP A 179 -10.85 -4.35 -32.51
N PRO A 180 -11.86 -4.11 -33.37
CA PRO A 180 -13.24 -3.97 -32.95
C PRO A 180 -13.83 -5.18 -32.23
N SER A 181 -13.41 -6.41 -32.55
CA SER A 181 -13.89 -7.63 -31.91
C SER A 181 -13.32 -7.79 -30.51
N ILE A 182 -12.00 -7.62 -30.37
CA ILE A 182 -11.29 -7.64 -29.08
C ILE A 182 -11.82 -6.54 -28.16
N ALA A 183 -12.10 -5.35 -28.70
CA ALA A 183 -12.65 -4.23 -27.93
C ALA A 183 -14.05 -4.50 -27.36
N GLU A 184 -14.92 -5.22 -28.10
CA GLU A 184 -16.25 -5.61 -27.61
C GLU A 184 -16.15 -6.69 -26.52
N THR A 185 -15.29 -7.70 -26.73
CA THR A 185 -15.04 -8.73 -25.72
C THR A 185 -14.42 -8.11 -24.45
N ALA A 186 -13.51 -7.13 -24.60
CA ALA A 186 -12.92 -6.42 -23.47
C ALA A 186 -13.97 -5.60 -22.70
N TRP A 187 -14.92 -4.99 -23.41
CA TRP A 187 -16.05 -4.30 -22.78
C TRP A 187 -16.89 -5.21 -21.89
N MET A 188 -17.11 -6.48 -22.27
CA MET A 188 -17.83 -7.43 -21.41
C MET A 188 -17.12 -7.64 -20.06
N PHE A 189 -15.79 -7.75 -20.07
CA PHE A 189 -15.02 -7.83 -18.82
C PHE A 189 -15.10 -6.53 -18.02
N LEU A 190 -14.99 -5.36 -18.67
CA LEU A 190 -15.14 -4.05 -18.02
C LEU A 190 -16.53 -3.85 -17.40
N PHE A 191 -17.56 -4.36 -18.06
CA PHE A 191 -18.93 -4.36 -17.54
C PHE A 191 -19.03 -5.19 -16.26
N LEU A 192 -18.49 -6.41 -16.24
CA LEU A 192 -18.47 -7.26 -15.05
C LEU A 192 -17.65 -6.66 -13.90
N ILE A 193 -16.52 -6.03 -14.20
CA ILE A 193 -15.72 -5.28 -13.23
C ILE A 193 -16.56 -4.15 -12.62
N THR A 194 -17.30 -3.41 -13.45
CA THR A 194 -18.21 -2.33 -13.00
C THR A 194 -19.26 -2.85 -12.02
N LEU A 195 -19.85 -4.02 -12.27
CA LEU A 195 -20.83 -4.64 -11.38
C LEU A 195 -20.20 -5.08 -10.04
N SER A 196 -18.94 -5.54 -10.05
CA SER A 196 -18.23 -5.96 -8.85
C SER A 196 -17.69 -4.79 -8.00
N LEU A 197 -17.52 -3.61 -8.61
CA LEU A 197 -16.85 -2.45 -8.02
C LEU A 197 -17.47 -1.96 -6.70
N PRO A 198 -18.81 -1.83 -6.55
CA PRO A 198 -19.41 -1.41 -5.28
C PRO A 198 -19.08 -2.36 -4.14
N LEU A 199 -19.13 -3.68 -4.40
CA LEU A 199 -18.82 -4.70 -3.40
C LEU A 199 -17.34 -4.66 -3.01
N ASN A 200 -16.45 -4.46 -3.99
CA ASN A 200 -15.01 -4.33 -3.74
C ASN A 200 -14.72 -3.12 -2.82
N LEU A 201 -15.29 -1.95 -3.12
CA LEU A 201 -15.07 -0.76 -2.30
C LEU A 201 -15.69 -0.87 -0.90
N ILE A 202 -16.86 -1.53 -0.75
CA ILE A 202 -17.42 -1.84 0.57
C ILE A 202 -16.47 -2.76 1.35
N PHE A 203 -15.92 -3.79 0.70
CA PHE A 203 -14.93 -4.66 1.32
C PHE A 203 -13.68 -3.90 1.76
N VAL A 204 -13.20 -2.92 0.96
CA VAL A 204 -12.09 -2.04 1.36
C VAL A 204 -12.42 -1.28 2.65
N VAL A 205 -13.62 -0.70 2.75
CA VAL A 205 -14.04 0.02 3.97
C VAL A 205 -14.07 -0.93 5.18
N GLN A 206 -14.69 -2.10 5.05
CA GLN A 206 -14.74 -3.11 6.12
C GLN A 206 -13.33 -3.54 6.55
N LYS A 207 -12.45 -3.78 5.57
CA LYS A 207 -11.06 -4.15 5.77
C LYS A 207 -10.31 -3.09 6.58
N CYS A 208 -10.41 -1.82 6.20
CA CYS A 208 -9.69 -0.73 6.86
C CYS A 208 -10.15 -0.52 8.32
N VAL A 209 -11.44 -0.71 8.61
CA VAL A 209 -11.95 -0.60 9.98
C VAL A 209 -11.46 -1.74 10.87
N LEU A 210 -11.35 -2.96 10.33
CA LEU A 210 -10.79 -4.09 11.06
C LEU A 210 -9.26 -3.97 11.22
N HIS A 211 -8.58 -3.47 10.19
CA HIS A 211 -7.15 -3.13 10.24
C HIS A 211 -6.83 -2.15 11.36
N ALA A 212 -7.55 -1.03 11.46
CA ALA A 212 -7.34 -0.03 12.51
C ALA A 212 -7.37 -0.65 13.91
N GLN A 213 -8.24 -1.64 14.11
CA GLN A 213 -8.44 -2.38 15.35
C GLN A 213 -7.45 -3.53 15.55
N ASN A 214 -6.48 -3.71 14.67
CA ASN A 214 -5.51 -4.82 14.67
C ASN A 214 -6.18 -6.21 14.50
N ILE A 215 -7.35 -6.27 13.83
CA ILE A 215 -8.11 -7.50 13.57
C ILE A 215 -7.91 -7.94 12.11
N THR A 216 -6.99 -8.87 11.86
CA THR A 216 -6.61 -9.27 10.49
C THR A 216 -6.97 -10.70 10.12
N VAL A 217 -7.09 -11.62 11.10
CA VAL A 217 -7.43 -13.03 10.84
C VAL A 217 -8.76 -13.21 10.09
N PRO A 218 -9.86 -12.51 10.43
CA PRO A 218 -11.12 -12.64 9.71
C PRO A 218 -11.03 -12.22 8.23
N LEU A 219 -10.09 -11.34 7.88
CA LEU A 219 -9.87 -10.91 6.49
C LEU A 219 -9.27 -12.06 5.67
N ALA A 220 -8.28 -12.76 6.22
CA ALA A 220 -7.71 -13.95 5.58
C ALA A 220 -8.75 -15.06 5.42
N VAL A 221 -9.59 -15.28 6.44
CA VAL A 221 -10.69 -16.25 6.38
C VAL A 221 -11.74 -15.85 5.34
N ALA A 222 -12.11 -14.58 5.27
CA ALA A 222 -13.05 -14.08 4.26
C ALA A 222 -12.52 -14.29 2.84
N SER A 223 -11.25 -14.00 2.59
CA SER A 223 -10.61 -14.25 1.29
C SER A 223 -10.51 -15.74 0.96
N ALA A 224 -10.17 -16.61 1.93
CA ALA A 224 -10.12 -18.05 1.68
C ALA A 224 -11.52 -18.63 1.36
N LEU A 225 -12.54 -18.26 2.16
CA LEU A 225 -13.91 -18.72 1.94
C LEU A 225 -14.50 -18.20 0.63
N SER A 226 -14.18 -16.95 0.25
CA SER A 226 -14.66 -16.41 -1.01
C SER A 226 -14.17 -17.23 -2.20
N TYR A 227 -12.98 -17.84 -2.14
CA TYR A 227 -12.47 -18.71 -3.21
C TYR A 227 -13.05 -20.10 -3.22
N VAL A 228 -13.25 -20.68 -2.04
CA VAL A 228 -13.95 -21.96 -1.91
C VAL A 228 -15.34 -21.88 -2.54
N VAL A 229 -15.96 -20.70 -2.55
CA VAL A 229 -17.24 -20.48 -3.22
C VAL A 229 -17.07 -20.04 -4.68
N SER A 230 -16.18 -19.08 -4.97
CA SER A 230 -16.12 -18.45 -6.30
C SER A 230 -15.49 -19.33 -7.36
N LEU A 231 -14.48 -20.16 -7.05
CA LEU A 231 -13.83 -21.02 -8.06
C LEU A 231 -14.76 -22.14 -8.55
N PRO A 232 -15.46 -22.89 -7.67
CA PRO A 232 -16.48 -23.83 -8.13
C PRO A 232 -17.62 -23.14 -8.88
N ALA A 233 -18.04 -21.96 -8.45
CA ALA A 233 -19.03 -21.18 -9.17
C ALA A 233 -18.52 -20.75 -10.56
N ALA A 234 -17.26 -20.34 -10.68
CA ALA A 234 -16.63 -20.02 -11.95
C ALA A 234 -16.63 -21.23 -12.89
N TYR A 235 -16.31 -22.40 -12.37
CA TYR A 235 -16.28 -23.64 -13.15
C TYR A 235 -17.68 -24.03 -13.62
N ALA A 236 -18.66 -24.02 -12.71
CA ALA A 236 -20.04 -24.32 -13.05
C ALA A 236 -20.63 -23.32 -14.05
N LEU A 237 -20.47 -22.01 -13.81
CA LEU A 237 -20.95 -20.97 -14.72
C LEU A 237 -20.24 -21.02 -16.08
N GLY A 238 -18.95 -21.33 -16.10
CA GLY A 238 -18.16 -21.40 -17.34
C GLY A 238 -18.45 -22.60 -18.21
N PHE A 239 -18.45 -23.79 -17.61
CA PHE A 239 -18.43 -25.06 -18.35
C PHE A 239 -19.78 -25.81 -18.32
N TRP A 240 -20.66 -25.54 -17.36
CA TRP A 240 -21.97 -26.20 -17.27
C TRP A 240 -23.14 -25.32 -17.76
N THR A 241 -22.88 -24.05 -18.06
CA THR A 241 -23.89 -23.13 -18.61
C THR A 241 -23.39 -22.55 -19.93
N PRO A 242 -24.29 -21.99 -20.78
CA PRO A 242 -23.88 -21.37 -22.04
C PRO A 242 -23.15 -20.02 -21.87
N LEU A 243 -22.83 -19.61 -20.63
CA LEU A 243 -22.17 -18.33 -20.37
C LEU A 243 -20.66 -18.32 -20.70
N GLY A 244 -20.00 -19.48 -20.79
CA GLY A 244 -18.59 -19.57 -21.18
C GLY A 244 -17.66 -18.67 -20.34
N TYR A 245 -16.74 -17.96 -21.01
CA TYR A 245 -15.81 -17.03 -20.35
C TYR A 245 -16.50 -15.91 -19.57
N PHE A 246 -17.71 -15.47 -19.99
CA PHE A 246 -18.48 -14.47 -19.27
C PHE A 246 -18.93 -15.01 -17.90
N GLY A 247 -19.36 -16.27 -17.84
CA GLY A 247 -19.72 -16.94 -16.59
C GLY A 247 -18.52 -17.09 -15.64
N ILE A 248 -17.36 -17.43 -16.19
CA ILE A 248 -16.11 -17.51 -15.42
C ILE A 248 -15.74 -16.15 -14.84
N ALA A 249 -15.79 -15.08 -15.63
CA ALA A 249 -15.51 -13.73 -15.16
C ALA A 249 -16.56 -13.20 -14.16
N ALA A 250 -17.84 -13.56 -14.32
CA ALA A 250 -18.91 -13.16 -13.40
C ALA A 250 -18.71 -13.72 -11.98
N SER A 251 -17.93 -14.80 -11.82
CA SER A 251 -17.56 -15.34 -10.50
C SER A 251 -16.81 -14.35 -9.62
N ALA A 252 -16.17 -13.31 -10.20
CA ALA A 252 -15.54 -12.22 -9.45
C ALA A 252 -16.55 -11.43 -8.61
N ILE A 253 -17.80 -11.30 -9.09
CA ILE A 253 -18.90 -10.66 -8.34
C ILE A 253 -19.24 -11.52 -7.11
N ILE A 254 -19.34 -12.83 -7.29
CA ILE A 254 -19.59 -13.79 -6.20
C ILE A 254 -18.46 -13.72 -5.17
N ASN A 255 -17.20 -13.67 -5.63
CA ASN A 255 -16.03 -13.51 -4.78
C ASN A 255 -16.14 -12.25 -3.90
N CYS A 256 -16.39 -11.09 -4.49
CA CYS A 256 -16.55 -9.83 -3.75
C CYS A 256 -17.75 -9.88 -2.79
N LEU A 257 -18.88 -10.46 -3.23
CA LEU A 257 -20.08 -10.60 -2.39
C LEU A 257 -19.81 -11.45 -1.16
N VAL A 258 -19.18 -12.62 -1.31
CA VAL A 258 -18.86 -13.51 -0.19
C VAL A 258 -17.93 -12.82 0.81
N LYS A 259 -16.89 -12.10 0.33
CA LYS A 259 -15.99 -11.34 1.21
C LYS A 259 -16.75 -10.35 2.08
N VAL A 260 -17.66 -9.58 1.48
CA VAL A 260 -18.48 -8.60 2.22
C VAL A 260 -19.37 -9.30 3.25
N LEU A 261 -20.07 -10.36 2.85
CA LEU A 261 -21.02 -11.08 3.69
C LEU A 261 -20.34 -11.77 4.89
N VAL A 262 -19.14 -12.33 4.71
CA VAL A 262 -18.38 -12.97 5.79
C VAL A 262 -17.94 -11.97 6.85
N LEU A 263 -17.62 -10.73 6.47
CA LEU A 263 -17.14 -9.71 7.41
C LEU A 263 -18.26 -8.99 8.17
N ILE A 264 -19.49 -8.94 7.66
CA ILE A 264 -20.65 -8.35 8.36
C ILE A 264 -20.81 -8.90 9.79
N PRO A 265 -20.94 -10.22 10.03
CA PRO A 265 -21.13 -10.74 11.38
C PRO A 265 -19.92 -10.51 12.29
N VAL A 266 -18.70 -10.45 11.73
CA VAL A 266 -17.48 -10.13 12.48
C VAL A 266 -17.55 -8.70 13.01
N ILE A 267 -17.96 -7.76 12.16
CA ILE A 267 -18.13 -6.35 12.54
C ILE A 267 -19.27 -6.19 13.54
N MET A 268 -20.44 -6.80 13.30
CA MET A 268 -21.61 -6.68 14.19
C MET A 268 -21.39 -7.30 15.58
N ARG A 269 -20.49 -8.28 15.71
CA ARG A 269 -20.11 -8.90 16.99
C ARG A 269 -18.98 -8.16 17.71
N ASN A 270 -18.29 -7.25 17.04
CA ASN A 270 -17.19 -6.50 17.60
C ASN A 270 -17.70 -5.52 18.70
N PRO A 271 -17.13 -5.54 19.92
CA PRO A 271 -17.51 -4.61 20.99
C PRO A 271 -17.41 -3.13 20.57
N VAL A 272 -16.35 -2.74 19.84
CA VAL A 272 -16.15 -1.36 19.37
C VAL A 272 -17.26 -0.90 18.43
N TYR A 273 -17.84 -1.83 17.66
CA TYR A 273 -19.02 -1.53 16.85
C TYR A 273 -20.26 -1.40 17.73
N ARG A 274 -20.49 -2.35 18.64
CA ARG A 274 -21.68 -2.38 19.50
C ARG A 274 -21.78 -1.16 20.42
N ASP A 275 -20.64 -0.71 20.93
CA ASP A 275 -20.58 0.32 21.97
C ASP A 275 -20.44 1.73 21.38
N SER A 276 -19.92 1.87 20.16
CA SER A 276 -19.53 3.18 19.60
C SER A 276 -20.06 3.48 18.20
N TRP A 277 -20.83 2.58 17.56
CA TRP A 277 -21.46 2.88 16.28
C TRP A 277 -22.54 3.96 16.44
N PRO A 278 -22.42 5.13 15.80
CA PRO A 278 -23.35 6.25 16.02
C PRO A 278 -24.66 6.13 15.21
N GLY A 279 -24.91 4.99 14.56
CA GLY A 279 -25.93 4.90 13.51
C GLY A 279 -25.46 5.55 12.20
N TRP A 280 -26.28 5.46 11.15
CA TRP A 280 -26.00 6.14 9.88
C TRP A 280 -26.20 7.65 10.02
N LYS A 281 -25.10 8.39 9.90
CA LYS A 281 -25.04 9.85 10.02
C LYS A 281 -24.32 10.47 8.81
N PRO A 282 -24.91 10.39 7.60
CA PRO A 282 -24.24 10.81 6.37
C PRO A 282 -23.84 12.29 6.36
N ARG A 283 -24.58 13.16 7.06
CA ARG A 283 -24.24 14.60 7.17
C ARG A 283 -22.97 14.85 8.00
N GLU A 284 -22.78 14.10 9.09
CA GLU A 284 -21.56 14.19 9.91
C GLU A 284 -20.39 13.55 9.17
N ALA A 285 -20.60 12.38 8.56
CA ALA A 285 -19.59 11.71 7.74
C ALA A 285 -19.16 12.57 6.53
N ALA A 286 -20.08 13.34 5.93
CA ALA A 286 -19.78 14.23 4.82
C ALA A 286 -18.70 15.28 5.15
N LYS A 287 -18.60 15.69 6.43
CA LYS A 287 -17.55 16.62 6.90
C LYS A 287 -16.14 16.05 6.71
N MET A 288 -15.99 14.71 6.66
CA MET A 288 -14.70 14.03 6.47
C MET A 288 -14.33 13.82 4.99
N LEU A 289 -15.27 14.02 4.05
CA LEU A 289 -15.06 13.68 2.63
C LEU A 289 -13.89 14.44 2.01
N SER A 290 -13.78 15.75 2.25
CA SER A 290 -12.68 16.56 1.72
C SER A 290 -11.31 16.05 2.18
N LYS A 291 -11.23 15.60 3.43
CA LYS A 291 -10.00 15.04 3.99
C LYS A 291 -9.67 13.67 3.40
N ILE A 292 -10.65 12.76 3.37
CA ILE A 292 -10.48 11.40 2.83
C ILE A 292 -10.19 11.46 1.33
N SER A 293 -10.83 12.36 0.57
CA SER A 293 -10.58 12.53 -0.85
C SER A 293 -9.18 13.08 -1.12
N ARG A 294 -8.71 14.07 -0.35
CA ARG A 294 -7.34 14.60 -0.46
C ARG A 294 -6.29 13.54 -0.14
N LEU A 295 -6.45 12.81 0.97
CA LEU A 295 -5.54 11.71 1.35
C LEU A 295 -5.62 10.56 0.34
N GLY A 296 -6.82 10.24 -0.14
CA GLY A 296 -7.06 9.15 -1.08
C GLY A 296 -6.46 9.43 -2.45
N PHE A 297 -6.65 10.63 -2.97
CA PHE A 297 -6.02 11.08 -4.21
C PHE A 297 -4.49 11.12 -4.09
N SER A 298 -3.97 11.64 -2.97
CA SER A 298 -2.53 11.64 -2.70
C SER A 298 -1.95 10.21 -2.64
N SER A 299 -2.69 9.29 -2.02
CA SER A 299 -2.30 7.88 -1.90
C SER A 299 -2.38 7.15 -3.24
N MET A 300 -3.39 7.46 -4.06
CA MET A 300 -3.51 6.97 -5.43
C MET A 300 -2.27 7.39 -6.23
N LEU A 301 -1.95 8.69 -6.27
CA LEU A 301 -0.77 9.18 -6.98
C LEU A 301 0.53 8.59 -6.44
N MET A 302 0.66 8.46 -5.11
CA MET A 302 1.81 7.83 -4.48
C MET A 302 2.04 6.41 -5.02
N VAL A 303 1.00 5.57 -5.05
CA VAL A 303 1.09 4.19 -5.54
C VAL A 303 1.27 4.16 -7.06
N THR A 304 0.51 4.97 -7.81
CA THR A 304 0.61 5.06 -9.27
C THR A 304 2.01 5.46 -9.71
N PHE A 305 2.60 6.52 -9.13
CA PHE A 305 3.95 6.95 -9.49
C PHE A 305 5.03 5.94 -9.10
N GLN A 306 4.82 5.18 -8.03
CA GLN A 306 5.71 4.08 -7.67
C GLN A 306 5.65 2.94 -8.71
N LEU A 307 4.44 2.53 -9.10
CA LEU A 307 4.24 1.38 -9.98
C LEU A 307 4.52 1.69 -11.45
N LEU A 308 4.32 2.93 -11.90
CA LEU A 308 4.60 3.36 -13.27
C LEU A 308 6.08 3.23 -13.67
N GLY A 309 6.99 3.11 -12.69
CA GLY A 309 8.40 2.79 -12.97
C GLY A 309 8.58 1.46 -13.70
N PHE A 310 7.77 0.44 -13.38
CA PHE A 310 7.89 -0.89 -14.02
C PHE A 310 7.50 -0.86 -15.52
N PRO A 311 6.30 -0.39 -15.92
CA PRO A 311 5.96 -0.29 -17.34
C PRO A 311 6.84 0.69 -18.11
N MET A 312 7.34 1.74 -17.46
CA MET A 312 8.30 2.66 -18.08
C MET A 312 9.57 1.91 -18.49
N VAL A 313 10.19 1.14 -17.58
CA VAL A 313 11.36 0.32 -17.91
C VAL A 313 11.01 -0.70 -19.00
N SER A 314 9.89 -1.41 -18.89
CA SER A 314 9.45 -2.37 -19.92
C SER A 314 9.31 -1.75 -21.31
N THR A 315 8.82 -0.52 -21.39
CA THR A 315 8.70 0.21 -22.65
C THR A 315 10.08 0.56 -23.22
N LEU A 316 10.99 1.00 -22.37
CA LEU A 316 12.36 1.34 -22.77
C LEU A 316 13.17 0.12 -23.22
N VAL A 317 12.95 -1.05 -22.61
CA VAL A 317 13.57 -2.32 -23.02
C VAL A 317 13.26 -2.65 -24.49
N GLY A 318 12.06 -2.32 -24.98
CA GLY A 318 11.67 -2.57 -26.36
C GLY A 318 12.48 -1.80 -27.41
N TYR A 319 13.21 -0.77 -27.01
CA TYR A 319 14.10 0.00 -27.88
C TYR A 319 15.56 -0.48 -27.85
N LEU A 320 15.89 -1.50 -27.04
CA LEU A 320 17.23 -2.06 -26.98
C LEU A 320 17.50 -3.02 -28.15
N PRO A 321 18.78 -3.27 -28.50
CA PRO A 321 19.14 -4.35 -29.41
C PRO A 321 18.60 -5.71 -28.92
N ASN A 322 18.20 -6.57 -29.86
CA ASN A 322 17.56 -7.86 -29.57
C ASN A 322 16.33 -7.76 -28.64
N PRO A 323 15.31 -6.97 -29.02
CA PRO A 323 14.20 -6.64 -28.13
C PRO A 323 13.41 -7.87 -27.68
N ALA A 324 13.30 -8.92 -28.49
CA ALA A 324 12.56 -10.14 -28.11
C ALA A 324 13.13 -10.83 -26.86
N VAL A 325 14.45 -11.03 -26.80
CA VAL A 325 15.13 -11.65 -25.66
C VAL A 325 15.09 -10.70 -24.46
N ALA A 326 15.35 -9.41 -24.67
CA ALA A 326 15.36 -8.42 -23.61
C ALA A 326 13.98 -8.21 -22.95
N ILE A 327 12.90 -8.15 -23.75
CA ILE A 327 11.52 -8.04 -23.26
C ILE A 327 11.13 -9.28 -22.46
N THR A 328 11.46 -10.47 -22.96
CA THR A 328 11.21 -11.73 -22.26
C THR A 328 11.93 -11.74 -20.91
N ALA A 329 13.22 -11.42 -20.91
CA ALA A 329 14.01 -11.38 -19.69
C ALA A 329 13.52 -10.34 -18.68
N ASN A 330 13.16 -9.15 -19.16
CA ASN A 330 12.57 -8.10 -18.32
C ASN A 330 11.25 -8.55 -17.68
N SER A 331 10.39 -9.22 -18.46
CA SER A 331 9.09 -9.67 -17.98
C SER A 331 9.25 -10.70 -16.86
N ILE A 332 10.15 -11.68 -17.03
CA ILE A 332 10.47 -12.66 -15.98
C ILE A 332 11.06 -11.96 -14.75
N PHE A 333 12.01 -11.04 -14.95
CA PHE A 333 12.62 -10.27 -13.85
C PHE A 333 11.56 -9.49 -13.04
N ILE A 334 10.66 -8.77 -13.72
CA ILE A 334 9.58 -8.03 -13.06
C ILE A 334 8.68 -8.96 -12.26
N GLN A 335 8.32 -10.13 -12.78
CA GLN A 335 7.49 -11.08 -12.04
C GLN A 335 8.15 -11.56 -10.75
N VAL A 336 9.46 -11.85 -10.79
CA VAL A 336 10.24 -12.22 -9.60
C VAL A 336 10.28 -11.08 -8.58
N VAL A 337 10.48 -9.83 -9.04
CA VAL A 337 10.49 -8.64 -8.17
C VAL A 337 9.12 -8.40 -7.55
N VAL A 338 8.03 -8.45 -8.34
CA VAL A 338 6.66 -8.26 -7.87
C VAL A 338 6.26 -9.30 -6.83
N PHE A 339 6.64 -10.57 -7.04
CA PHE A 339 6.43 -11.62 -6.04
C PHE A 339 7.13 -11.28 -4.71
N SER A 340 8.33 -10.72 -4.78
CA SER A 340 9.11 -10.31 -3.60
C SER A 340 8.51 -9.11 -2.84
N ILE A 341 7.66 -8.30 -3.47
CA ILE A 341 7.01 -7.11 -2.87
C ILE A 341 5.87 -7.48 -1.93
N ALA A 342 5.22 -8.65 -2.09
CA ALA A 342 4.08 -9.07 -1.28
C ALA A 342 4.34 -8.99 0.25
N PRO A 343 5.41 -9.58 0.81
CA PRO A 343 5.72 -9.44 2.24
C PRO A 343 6.01 -7.99 2.65
N MET A 344 6.66 -7.19 1.80
CA MET A 344 6.94 -5.78 2.08
C MET A 344 5.65 -4.96 2.19
N THR A 345 4.66 -5.28 1.35
CA THR A 345 3.33 -4.66 1.40
C THR A 345 2.59 -5.02 2.68
N ALA A 346 2.68 -6.27 3.15
CA ALA A 346 2.09 -6.68 4.42
C ALA A 346 2.69 -5.90 5.61
N PHE A 347 4.02 -5.74 5.66
CA PHE A 347 4.65 -4.90 6.67
C PHE A 347 4.31 -3.41 6.53
N CYS A 348 4.16 -2.91 5.30
CA CYS A 348 3.74 -1.53 5.07
C CYS A 348 2.34 -1.26 5.66
N ILE A 349 1.39 -2.18 5.46
CA ILE A 349 0.05 -2.10 6.06
C ILE A 349 0.15 -2.20 7.59
N ALA A 350 0.85 -3.20 8.12
CA ALA A 350 1.02 -3.38 9.56
C ALA A 350 1.65 -2.14 10.21
N GLY A 351 2.70 -1.57 9.59
CA GLY A 351 3.35 -0.35 10.05
C GLY A 351 2.42 0.85 10.04
N THR A 352 1.64 1.01 8.97
CA THR A 352 0.62 2.08 8.87
C THR A 352 -0.36 2.02 10.05
N ILE A 353 -0.84 0.81 10.37
CA ILE A 353 -1.77 0.56 11.49
C ILE A 353 -1.12 0.85 12.84
N ARG A 354 0.05 0.24 13.11
CA ARG A 354 0.74 0.35 14.40
C ARG A 354 1.16 1.78 14.70
N MET A 355 1.76 2.46 13.73
CA MET A 355 2.15 3.87 13.87
C MET A 355 0.93 4.79 13.91
N GLY A 356 -0.08 4.56 13.07
CA GLY A 356 -1.32 5.34 13.10
C GLY A 356 -2.00 5.27 14.48
N ASN A 357 -2.06 4.09 15.08
CA ASN A 357 -2.56 3.89 16.44
C ASN A 357 -1.71 4.64 17.49
N ALA A 358 -0.38 4.55 17.43
CA ALA A 358 0.50 5.26 18.36
C ALA A 358 0.40 6.79 18.21
N LEU A 359 0.36 7.31 16.99
CA LEU A 359 0.18 8.73 16.70
C LEU A 359 -1.19 9.23 17.18
N GLY A 360 -2.25 8.45 16.96
CA GLY A 360 -3.60 8.73 17.46
C GLY A 360 -3.67 8.84 18.97
N ALA A 361 -2.99 7.94 19.69
CA ALA A 361 -2.84 7.98 21.14
C ALA A 361 -1.91 9.12 21.62
N GLY A 362 -1.20 9.78 20.70
CA GLY A 362 -0.11 10.73 20.92
C GLY A 362 1.08 10.17 21.68
N GLN A 363 1.36 8.90 21.46
CA GLN A 363 2.58 8.23 21.88
C GLN A 363 3.69 8.48 20.86
N SER A 364 4.13 9.74 20.72
CA SER A 364 5.10 10.19 19.70
C SER A 364 6.39 9.37 19.71
N ARG A 365 6.94 9.10 20.90
CA ARG A 365 8.15 8.29 21.09
C ARG A 365 7.97 6.86 20.60
N ARG A 366 6.79 6.27 20.85
CA ARG A 366 6.46 4.92 20.39
C ARG A 366 6.33 4.89 18.88
N ALA A 367 5.63 5.84 18.27
CA ALA A 367 5.53 5.98 16.82
C ALA A 367 6.93 6.08 16.16
N ALA A 368 7.84 6.88 16.75
CA ALA A 368 9.21 7.01 16.28
C ALA A 368 9.98 5.68 16.33
N LEU A 369 9.89 4.93 17.42
CA LEU A 369 10.53 3.62 17.55
C LEU A 369 9.90 2.58 16.61
N THR A 370 8.57 2.55 16.50
CA THR A 370 7.84 1.69 15.56
C THR A 370 8.29 1.94 14.13
N SER A 371 8.49 3.20 13.71
CA SER A 371 8.96 3.52 12.36
C SER A 371 10.30 2.83 12.01
N ARG A 372 11.24 2.81 12.96
CA ARG A 372 12.55 2.16 12.80
C ARG A 372 12.40 0.65 12.73
N VAL A 373 11.54 0.08 13.58
CA VAL A 373 11.22 -1.35 13.59
C VAL A 373 10.64 -1.78 12.24
N ILE A 374 9.66 -1.04 11.70
CA ILE A 374 9.03 -1.39 10.42
C ILE A 374 10.00 -1.30 9.26
N VAL A 375 10.80 -0.23 9.17
CA VAL A 375 11.83 -0.11 8.11
C VAL A 375 12.85 -1.25 8.21
N ALA A 376 13.30 -1.60 9.42
CA ALA A 376 14.23 -2.71 9.63
C ALA A 376 13.63 -4.06 9.26
N LEU A 377 12.38 -4.34 9.64
CA LEU A 377 11.69 -5.59 9.29
C LEU A 377 11.48 -5.70 7.77
N CYS A 378 11.01 -4.65 7.11
CA CYS A 378 10.87 -4.64 5.65
C CYS A 378 12.21 -4.88 4.95
N ALA A 379 13.27 -4.18 5.37
CA ALA A 379 14.60 -4.32 4.78
C ALA A 379 15.18 -5.73 5.01
N ALA A 380 15.02 -6.29 6.21
CA ALA A 380 15.49 -7.63 6.54
C ALA A 380 14.76 -8.70 5.72
N THR A 381 13.43 -8.63 5.63
CA THR A 381 12.66 -9.57 4.81
C THR A 381 12.98 -9.44 3.33
N ALA A 382 13.19 -8.23 2.84
CA ALA A 382 13.61 -7.99 1.46
C ALA A 382 15.03 -8.51 1.18
N LEU A 383 15.95 -8.39 2.14
CA LEU A 383 17.29 -8.96 2.04
C LEU A 383 17.26 -10.49 1.99
N VAL A 384 16.45 -11.13 2.84
CA VAL A 384 16.23 -12.58 2.78
C VAL A 384 15.64 -12.97 1.41
N GLY A 385 14.64 -12.24 0.93
CA GLY A 385 14.06 -12.44 -0.41
C GLY A 385 15.09 -12.33 -1.53
N MET A 386 15.97 -11.33 -1.48
CA MET A 386 17.08 -11.18 -2.43
C MET A 386 18.01 -12.39 -2.40
N ILE A 387 18.44 -12.85 -1.21
CA ILE A 387 19.32 -14.02 -1.10
C ILE A 387 18.67 -15.26 -1.73
N VAL A 388 17.38 -15.49 -1.45
CA VAL A 388 16.62 -16.60 -2.06
C VAL A 388 16.58 -16.47 -3.58
N VAL A 389 16.25 -15.29 -4.10
CA VAL A 389 16.19 -15.02 -5.54
C VAL A 389 17.55 -15.22 -6.21
N LEU A 390 18.64 -14.78 -5.58
CA LEU A 390 20.00 -14.96 -6.11
C LEU A 390 20.38 -16.44 -6.20
N VAL A 391 20.17 -17.19 -5.12
CA VAL A 391 20.49 -18.63 -5.07
C VAL A 391 19.62 -19.42 -6.06
N ALA A 392 18.35 -19.03 -6.20
CA ALA A 392 17.40 -19.70 -7.06
C ALA A 392 17.29 -19.08 -8.47
N ALA A 393 18.17 -18.15 -8.87
CA ALA A 393 17.99 -17.36 -10.09
C ALA A 393 17.85 -18.23 -11.36
N ASN A 394 18.72 -19.23 -11.52
CA ASN A 394 18.68 -20.14 -12.67
C ASN A 394 17.43 -21.05 -12.67
N PRO A 395 17.13 -21.82 -11.60
CA PRO A 395 15.93 -22.67 -11.60
C PRO A 395 14.63 -21.86 -11.69
N LEU A 396 14.55 -20.68 -11.07
CA LEU A 396 13.40 -19.78 -11.21
C LEU A 396 13.23 -19.35 -12.66
N THR A 397 14.30 -18.88 -13.30
CA THR A 397 14.23 -18.42 -14.70
C THR A 397 13.84 -19.55 -15.65
N ARG A 398 14.42 -20.76 -15.47
CA ARG A 398 14.09 -21.94 -16.28
C ARG A 398 12.65 -22.44 -16.09
N ALA A 399 11.99 -22.06 -14.99
CA ALA A 399 10.58 -22.34 -14.80
C ALA A 399 9.68 -21.45 -15.68
N PHE A 400 10.16 -20.28 -16.13
CA PHE A 400 9.43 -19.37 -17.01
C PHE A 400 9.72 -19.58 -18.50
N THR A 401 10.95 -19.96 -18.86
CA THR A 401 11.35 -20.14 -20.27
C THR A 401 12.42 -21.20 -20.46
N THR A 402 12.40 -21.86 -21.61
CA THR A 402 13.41 -22.83 -22.06
C THR A 402 14.40 -22.23 -23.06
N ASP A 403 14.18 -21.00 -23.52
CA ASP A 403 15.09 -20.27 -24.40
C ASP A 403 16.41 -19.96 -23.66
N PRO A 404 17.55 -20.54 -24.09
CA PRO A 404 18.82 -20.37 -23.40
C PRO A 404 19.26 -18.90 -23.30
N ASP A 405 18.98 -18.08 -24.32
CA ASP A 405 19.39 -16.67 -24.34
C ASP A 405 18.59 -15.86 -23.31
N ALA A 406 17.26 -16.08 -23.27
CA ALA A 406 16.40 -15.46 -22.26
C ALA A 406 16.76 -15.93 -20.85
N VAL A 407 17.14 -17.21 -20.68
CA VAL A 407 17.58 -17.75 -19.39
C VAL A 407 18.86 -17.06 -18.91
N GLU A 408 19.85 -16.93 -19.80
CA GLU A 408 21.12 -16.29 -19.48
C GLU A 408 20.93 -14.82 -19.10
N VAL A 409 20.22 -14.04 -19.92
CA VAL A 409 20.00 -12.61 -19.68
C VAL A 409 19.21 -12.37 -18.38
N THR A 410 18.15 -13.12 -18.13
CA THR A 410 17.36 -12.97 -16.90
C THR A 410 18.15 -13.37 -15.66
N THR A 411 18.88 -14.49 -15.72
CA THR A 411 19.73 -14.95 -14.62
C THR A 411 20.80 -13.90 -14.34
N GLY A 412 21.39 -13.33 -15.39
CA GLY A 412 22.29 -12.18 -15.28
C GLY A 412 21.65 -11.01 -14.56
N LEU A 413 20.46 -10.57 -14.99
CA LEU A 413 19.74 -9.47 -14.33
C LEU A 413 19.50 -9.73 -12.85
N LEU A 414 18.99 -10.91 -12.48
CA LEU A 414 18.74 -11.25 -11.08
C LEU A 414 20.01 -11.14 -10.23
N HIS A 415 21.16 -11.57 -10.75
CA HIS A 415 22.44 -11.45 -10.05
C HIS A 415 22.96 -10.01 -9.98
N HIS A 416 22.88 -9.26 -11.06
CA HIS A 416 23.49 -7.91 -11.15
C HIS A 416 22.64 -6.82 -10.49
N VAL A 417 21.30 -6.93 -10.58
CA VAL A 417 20.37 -5.89 -10.10
C VAL A 417 19.38 -6.42 -9.04
N GLY A 418 19.61 -7.61 -8.48
CA GLY A 418 18.83 -8.15 -7.35
C GLY A 418 18.79 -7.24 -6.12
N ILE A 419 19.77 -6.32 -5.99
CA ILE A 419 19.81 -5.27 -4.95
C ILE A 419 18.57 -4.34 -4.98
N VAL A 420 17.82 -4.30 -6.09
CA VAL A 420 16.55 -3.58 -6.16
C VAL A 420 15.56 -4.07 -5.09
N ILE A 421 15.60 -5.35 -4.72
CA ILE A 421 14.67 -5.96 -3.76
C ILE A 421 14.82 -5.32 -2.36
N PRO A 422 16.00 -5.31 -1.70
CA PRO A 422 16.15 -4.63 -0.41
C PRO A 422 15.93 -3.12 -0.49
N LEU A 423 16.25 -2.46 -1.61
CA LEU A 423 15.90 -1.05 -1.81
C LEU A 423 14.39 -0.84 -1.76
N LEU A 424 13.62 -1.70 -2.45
CA LEU A 424 12.16 -1.71 -2.37
C LEU A 424 11.68 -2.00 -0.94
N GLY A 425 12.32 -2.90 -0.20
CA GLY A 425 12.01 -3.15 1.21
C GLY A 425 12.07 -1.86 2.04
N ILE A 426 13.14 -1.08 1.89
CA ILE A 426 13.30 0.19 2.59
C ILE A 426 12.24 1.20 2.13
N THR A 427 11.96 1.32 0.82
CA THR A 427 10.97 2.28 0.31
C THR A 427 9.55 1.96 0.82
N TYR A 428 9.15 0.68 0.87
CA TYR A 428 7.87 0.26 1.44
C TYR A 428 7.80 0.50 2.95
N GLY A 429 8.89 0.25 3.68
CA GLY A 429 8.99 0.60 5.09
C GLY A 429 8.78 2.10 5.34
N ILE A 430 9.45 2.96 4.58
CA ILE A 430 9.29 4.42 4.64
C ILE A 430 7.89 4.85 4.21
N GLN A 431 7.34 4.23 3.16
CA GLN A 431 5.98 4.52 2.68
C GLN A 431 4.93 4.31 3.77
N SER A 432 5.10 3.31 4.63
CA SER A 432 4.22 3.10 5.79
C SER A 432 4.21 4.30 6.76
N ILE A 433 5.34 5.00 6.89
CA ILE A 433 5.48 6.18 7.75
C ILE A 433 4.70 7.34 7.14
N PHE A 434 4.87 7.60 5.83
CA PHE A 434 4.09 8.62 5.13
C PHE A 434 2.58 8.37 5.22
N ARG A 435 2.15 7.10 5.09
CA ARG A 435 0.75 6.72 5.27
C ARG A 435 0.31 7.01 6.71
N ALA A 436 1.01 6.48 7.71
CA ALA A 436 0.65 6.66 9.13
C ALA A 436 0.57 8.13 9.56
N CYS A 437 1.47 8.98 9.06
CA CYS A 437 1.50 10.42 9.37
C CYS A 437 0.45 11.23 8.58
N GLY A 438 -0.16 10.67 7.53
CA GLY A 438 -1.05 11.43 6.62
C GLY A 438 -0.31 12.33 5.63
N GLU A 439 0.95 12.00 5.33
CA GLU A 439 1.86 12.75 4.45
C GLU A 439 2.03 12.07 3.08
N GLN A 440 0.97 11.41 2.58
CA GLN A 440 1.01 10.66 1.31
C GLN A 440 1.27 11.58 0.12
N TRP A 441 0.90 12.87 0.20
CA TRP A 441 1.19 13.83 -0.87
C TRP A 441 2.70 14.09 -1.02
N LEU A 442 3.43 14.17 0.10
CA LEU A 442 4.87 14.31 0.05
C LEU A 442 5.52 13.05 -0.53
N CYS A 443 5.06 11.87 -0.13
CA CYS A 443 5.50 10.60 -0.72
C CYS A 443 5.23 10.55 -2.24
N ALA A 444 4.06 11.00 -2.69
CA ALA A 444 3.74 11.10 -4.12
C ALA A 444 4.70 12.00 -4.88
N LYS A 445 5.03 13.19 -4.34
CA LYS A 445 6.03 14.08 -4.94
C LYS A 445 7.40 13.42 -5.04
N LEU A 446 7.84 12.72 -4.00
CA LEU A 446 9.11 12.01 -4.01
C LEU A 446 9.12 10.88 -5.05
N ASN A 447 8.05 10.09 -5.14
CA ASN A 447 7.91 9.06 -6.18
C ASN A 447 7.93 9.67 -7.59
N PHE A 448 7.20 10.77 -7.80
CA PHE A 448 7.21 11.45 -9.09
C PHE A 448 8.62 11.93 -9.48
N VAL A 449 9.31 12.62 -8.59
CA VAL A 449 10.64 13.18 -8.87
C VAL A 449 11.66 12.05 -9.09
N PHE A 450 11.78 11.14 -8.14
CA PHE A 450 12.85 10.16 -8.18
C PHE A 450 12.54 8.99 -9.11
N VAL A 451 11.35 8.38 -8.99
CA VAL A 451 11.01 7.17 -9.76
C VAL A 451 10.69 7.53 -11.21
N LEU A 452 9.82 8.52 -11.45
CA LEU A 452 9.38 8.84 -12.81
C LEU A 452 10.29 9.82 -13.55
N ALA A 453 10.54 10.99 -12.96
CA ALA A 453 11.25 12.06 -13.66
C ALA A 453 12.76 11.77 -13.78
N LEU A 454 13.36 11.06 -12.83
CA LEU A 454 14.79 10.72 -12.85
C LEU A 454 15.05 9.27 -13.27
N GLY A 455 14.21 8.31 -12.88
CA GLY A 455 14.44 6.88 -13.12
C GLY A 455 14.58 6.52 -14.60
N GLY A 456 13.65 6.97 -15.44
CA GLY A 456 13.69 6.71 -16.89
C GLY A 456 14.92 7.31 -17.59
N PRO A 457 15.18 8.62 -17.45
CA PRO A 457 16.35 9.25 -18.06
C PRO A 457 17.68 8.68 -17.59
N LEU A 458 17.84 8.41 -16.28
CA LEU A 458 19.03 7.76 -15.75
C LEU A 458 19.16 6.34 -16.32
N GLY A 459 18.07 5.56 -16.34
CA GLY A 459 18.05 4.24 -16.94
C GLY A 459 18.55 4.26 -18.39
N MET A 460 18.03 5.16 -19.22
CA MET A 460 18.46 5.27 -20.62
C MET A 460 19.92 5.69 -20.77
N LEU A 461 20.39 6.60 -19.92
CA LEU A 461 21.80 6.99 -19.88
C LEU A 461 22.70 5.77 -19.64
N PHE A 462 22.40 4.96 -18.62
CA PHE A 462 23.16 3.75 -18.30
C PHE A 462 23.00 2.66 -19.37
N ALA A 463 21.82 2.52 -19.95
CA ALA A 463 21.53 1.50 -20.97
C ALA A 463 22.29 1.76 -22.28
N THR A 464 22.36 3.02 -22.71
CA THR A 464 22.87 3.41 -24.03
C THR A 464 24.29 3.94 -23.97
N GLN A 465 24.53 5.07 -23.30
CA GLN A 465 25.83 5.76 -23.31
C GLN A 465 26.91 4.99 -22.55
N LEU A 466 26.52 4.21 -21.55
CA LEU A 466 27.41 3.36 -20.76
C LEU A 466 27.36 1.87 -21.18
N ASN A 467 26.69 1.56 -22.29
CA ASN A 467 26.56 0.21 -22.86
C ASN A 467 26.05 -0.85 -21.86
N GLY A 468 25.23 -0.46 -20.88
CA GLY A 468 24.70 -1.36 -19.86
C GLY A 468 23.47 -2.17 -20.30
N GLY A 469 22.87 -1.85 -21.47
CA GLY A 469 21.68 -2.51 -21.98
C GLY A 469 20.53 -2.54 -20.96
N ILE A 470 19.87 -3.68 -20.83
CA ILE A 470 18.77 -3.88 -19.88
C ILE A 470 19.22 -3.73 -18.42
N THR A 471 20.43 -4.17 -18.08
CA THR A 471 21.01 -3.99 -16.75
C THR A 471 21.14 -2.50 -16.42
N GLY A 472 21.55 -1.69 -17.39
CA GLY A 472 21.64 -0.23 -17.25
C GLY A 472 20.30 0.43 -16.90
N LEU A 473 19.19 0.00 -17.54
CA LEU A 473 17.85 0.49 -17.20
C LEU A 473 17.51 0.23 -15.73
N TRP A 474 17.77 -0.98 -15.25
CA TRP A 474 17.50 -1.37 -13.87
C TRP A 474 18.46 -0.76 -12.85
N VAL A 475 19.71 -0.47 -13.21
CA VAL A 475 20.62 0.35 -12.41
C VAL A 475 20.06 1.76 -12.23
N GLY A 476 19.52 2.37 -13.29
CA GLY A 476 18.80 3.65 -13.19
C GLY A 476 17.64 3.59 -12.20
N ASN A 477 16.88 2.50 -12.20
CA ASN A 477 15.80 2.28 -11.23
C ASN A 477 16.29 2.03 -9.78
N CYS A 478 17.47 1.44 -9.60
CA CYS A 478 18.08 1.33 -8.27
C CYS A 478 18.52 2.71 -7.75
N LEU A 479 19.09 3.56 -8.62
CA LEU A 479 19.49 4.92 -8.27
C LEU A 479 18.28 5.81 -7.96
N SER A 480 17.17 5.66 -8.68
CA SER A 480 15.92 6.36 -8.33
C SER A 480 15.39 5.95 -6.97
N ALA A 481 15.39 4.65 -6.65
CA ALA A 481 15.00 4.15 -5.33
C ALA A 481 15.91 4.72 -4.22
N LEU A 482 17.22 4.79 -4.45
CA LEU A 482 18.16 5.44 -3.53
C LEU A 482 17.86 6.94 -3.36
N GLY A 483 17.57 7.65 -4.46
CA GLY A 483 17.15 9.05 -4.42
C GLY A 483 15.89 9.26 -3.56
N PHE A 484 14.88 8.41 -3.73
CA PHE A 484 13.69 8.41 -2.87
C PHE A 484 14.05 8.19 -1.39
N ILE A 485 14.87 7.18 -1.09
CA ILE A 485 15.28 6.85 0.29
C ILE A 485 16.01 8.04 0.94
N LEU A 486 16.92 8.69 0.21
CA LEU A 486 17.63 9.87 0.69
C LEU A 486 16.69 11.06 0.91
N GLY A 487 15.83 11.36 -0.06
CA GLY A 487 14.85 12.45 0.05
C GLY A 487 13.88 12.25 1.22
N ALA A 488 13.36 11.03 1.38
CA ALA A 488 12.52 10.67 2.51
C ALA A 488 13.29 10.65 3.83
N GLY A 489 14.57 10.25 3.83
CA GLY A 489 15.46 10.29 4.99
C GLY A 489 15.69 11.71 5.49
N VAL A 490 15.85 12.69 4.60
CA VAL A 490 15.94 14.13 4.95
C VAL A 490 14.65 14.60 5.61
N TRP A 491 13.49 14.19 5.09
CA TRP A 491 12.21 14.50 5.72
C TRP A 491 12.11 13.86 7.12
N LEU A 492 12.38 12.55 7.25
CA LEU A 492 12.35 11.82 8.52
C LEU A 492 13.32 12.36 9.58
N TYR A 493 14.44 12.96 9.15
CA TYR A 493 15.38 13.62 10.07
C TYR A 493 14.83 14.95 10.60
N ARG A 494 13.98 15.64 9.81
CA ARG A 494 13.44 16.96 10.15
C ARG A 494 12.08 16.92 10.86
N ILE A 495 11.35 15.80 10.79
CA ILE A 495 10.03 15.73 11.41
C ILE A 495 10.10 15.78 12.93
N SER A 496 9.13 16.48 13.52
CA SER A 496 8.79 16.33 14.93
C SER A 496 7.72 15.25 15.10
N TRP A 497 8.03 14.19 15.84
CA TRP A 497 7.05 13.14 16.13
C TRP A 497 5.89 13.65 16.99
N ASP A 498 6.12 14.68 17.81
CA ASP A 498 5.07 15.33 18.61
C ASP A 498 4.12 16.15 17.74
N GLU A 499 4.64 16.84 16.73
CA GLU A 499 3.81 17.51 15.73
C GLU A 499 2.98 16.51 14.92
N MET A 500 3.58 15.38 14.51
CA MET A 500 2.87 14.32 13.80
C MET A 500 1.75 13.70 14.66
N ALA A 501 1.99 13.49 15.94
CA ALA A 501 0.98 13.03 16.89
C ALA A 501 -0.16 14.04 17.07
N HIS A 502 0.16 15.33 17.17
CA HIS A 502 -0.85 16.38 17.23
C HIS A 502 -1.69 16.47 15.95
N ASN A 503 -1.02 16.47 14.78
CA ASN A 503 -1.69 16.48 13.48
C ASN A 503 -2.61 15.26 13.34
N ALA A 504 -2.18 14.07 13.77
CA ALA A 504 -3.02 12.88 13.82
C ALA A 504 -4.28 13.06 14.67
N ARG A 505 -4.22 13.85 15.74
CA ARG A 505 -5.41 14.16 16.55
C ARG A 505 -6.33 15.17 15.90
N ILE A 506 -5.80 16.26 15.36
CA ILE A 506 -6.59 17.23 14.57
C ILE A 506 -7.30 16.52 13.42
N ASN A 507 -6.56 15.63 12.76
CA ASN A 507 -7.02 14.86 11.61
C ASN A 507 -8.28 14.04 11.91
N THR A 508 -8.50 13.62 13.15
CA THR A 508 -9.63 12.76 13.52
C THR A 508 -10.70 13.52 14.30
N HIS A 509 -10.45 14.76 14.74
CA HIS A 509 -11.48 15.58 15.38
C HIS A 509 -12.45 16.17 14.36
N LEU A 510 -13.73 15.88 14.56
CA LEU A 510 -14.84 16.62 13.96
C LEU A 510 -15.13 17.87 14.81
N ALA A 511 -14.13 18.71 15.08
CA ALA A 511 -14.40 19.98 15.74
C ALA A 511 -15.14 20.91 14.76
N ASP A 512 -16.26 21.47 15.21
CA ASP A 512 -17.03 22.45 14.46
C ASP A 512 -16.13 23.67 14.18
N PRO A 513 -16.12 24.24 12.95
CA PRO A 513 -15.32 25.43 12.63
C PRO A 513 -15.62 26.65 13.53
N ALA A 514 -16.63 26.59 14.40
CA ALA A 514 -16.96 27.60 15.40
C ALA A 514 -15.97 27.71 16.58
N THR A 515 -14.98 26.81 16.72
CA THR A 515 -13.93 26.91 17.76
C THR A 515 -12.66 27.63 17.30
N LYS A 516 -12.69 28.27 16.12
CA LYS A 516 -11.64 29.17 15.62
C LYS A 516 -12.02 30.65 15.68
N ALA A 517 -12.92 31.04 16.59
CA ALA A 517 -13.29 32.44 16.83
C ALA A 517 -12.68 32.97 18.12
#